data_AF-A0A4D4MT83-F1
#
_entry.id   AF-A0A4D4MT83-F1
#
_cell.length_a   1.000
_cell.length_b   1.000
_cell.length_c   1.000
_cell.angle_alpha   90.00
_cell.angle_beta   90.00
_cell.angle_gamma   90.00
#
_symmetry.space_group_name_H-M   'P 1'
#
loop_
_entity.id
_entity.type
_entity.pdbx_description
1 polymer ?
#
loop_
_entity_poly.entity_id
_entity_poly.type
_entity_poly.pdbx_seq_one_letter_code
_entity_poly.pdbx_strand_id
1 'polypeptide(L)'
;MDNSRTRPRVGHIQFLNCLPLYWGLARTGTLLDFELTKDTPEKLSEKLVRGDLDIGPITLVEFLKHADELVAFPDIAVGCDGPVMSCVIVSQVPLDQLDGARVALGSTSRTSVRLAQLLLAEQVGVQPSYYTCPPDLP
;
A
#
# COMPACT_ATOMS: atom_id res chain seq x y z
N MET A 1 -10.70 -13.98 -37.30
CA MET A 1 -9.62 -14.07 -36.30
C MET A 1 -9.11 -12.67 -36.10
N ASP A 2 -9.67 -11.95 -35.14
CA ASP A 2 -9.19 -10.64 -34.74
C ASP A 2 -8.37 -10.84 -33.46
N ASN A 3 -7.05 -10.95 -33.61
CA ASN A 3 -6.14 -11.22 -32.50
C ASN A 3 -5.37 -9.93 -32.18
N SER A 4 -6.10 -8.85 -31.98
CA SER A 4 -5.61 -7.71 -31.20
C SER A 4 -5.44 -8.19 -29.76
N ARG A 5 -4.22 -8.63 -29.39
CA ARG A 5 -3.89 -8.88 -27.98
C ARG A 5 -3.95 -7.54 -27.23
N THR A 6 -5.04 -7.28 -26.53
CA THR A 6 -5.13 -6.18 -25.58
C THR A 6 -4.09 -6.39 -24.49
N ARG A 7 -3.24 -5.39 -24.25
CA ARG A 7 -2.26 -5.43 -23.16
C ARG A 7 -3.00 -5.40 -21.83
N PRO A 8 -2.61 -6.22 -20.83
CA PRO A 8 -3.21 -6.13 -19.51
C PRO A 8 -2.96 -4.75 -18.89
N ARG A 9 -3.97 -4.22 -18.21
CA ARG A 9 -3.92 -2.99 -17.44
C ARG A 9 -3.23 -3.27 -16.11
N VAL A 10 -2.00 -2.81 -15.97
CA VAL A 10 -1.13 -3.12 -14.83
C VAL A 10 -0.95 -1.90 -13.94
N GLY A 11 -1.31 -2.03 -12.67
CA GLY A 11 -1.03 -1.02 -11.64
C GLY A 11 0.43 -1.04 -11.19
N HIS A 12 0.97 0.13 -10.85
CA HIS A 12 2.32 0.27 -10.31
C HIS A 12 2.38 1.37 -9.23
N ILE A 13 2.85 1.03 -8.03
CA ILE A 13 2.98 1.98 -6.92
C ILE A 13 4.00 3.05 -7.29
N GLN A 14 3.62 4.33 -7.18
CA GLN A 14 4.48 5.46 -7.55
C GLN A 14 5.57 5.81 -6.52
N PHE A 15 5.61 5.13 -5.37
CA PHE A 15 6.57 5.39 -4.30
C PHE A 15 7.95 4.75 -4.55
N LEU A 16 8.97 5.25 -3.84
CA LEU A 16 10.36 4.81 -4.00
C LEU A 16 10.57 3.31 -3.72
N ASN A 17 9.74 2.70 -2.87
CA ASN A 17 9.82 1.27 -2.58
C ASN A 17 9.58 0.38 -3.81
N CYS A 18 8.89 0.87 -4.84
CA CYS A 18 8.65 0.16 -6.09
C CYS A 18 9.50 0.67 -7.27
N LEU A 19 10.37 1.67 -7.04
CA LEU A 19 11.27 2.18 -8.09
C LEU A 19 12.24 1.11 -8.63
N PRO A 20 12.86 0.25 -7.80
CA PRO A 20 13.70 -0.84 -8.30
C PRO A 20 12.92 -1.82 -9.19
N LEU A 21 11.66 -2.11 -8.85
CA LEU A 21 10.79 -2.95 -9.66
C LEU A 21 10.47 -2.29 -11.01
N TYR A 22 10.13 -1.00 -11.02
CA TYR A 22 9.91 -0.23 -12.24
C TYR A 22 11.13 -0.27 -13.17
N TRP A 23 12.32 -0.06 -12.59
CA TRP A 23 13.58 -0.12 -13.32
C TRP A 23 13.82 -1.50 -13.93
N GLY A 24 13.54 -2.57 -13.19
CA GLY A 24 13.61 -3.95 -13.70
C GLY A 24 12.65 -4.22 -14.85
N LEU A 25 11.40 -3.76 -14.74
CA LEU A 25 10.40 -3.87 -15.82
C LEU A 25 10.82 -3.11 -17.08
N ALA A 26 11.40 -1.93 -16.93
CA ALA A 26 11.91 -1.15 -18.06
C ALA A 26 13.10 -1.84 -18.75
N ARG A 27 14.05 -2.34 -17.96
CA ARG A 27 15.27 -2.99 -18.48
C ARG A 27 15.02 -4.31 -19.20
N THR A 28 13.97 -5.04 -18.81
CA THR A 28 13.60 -6.32 -19.42
C THR A 28 12.72 -6.17 -20.66
N GLY A 29 12.28 -4.95 -20.98
CA GLY A 29 11.32 -4.69 -22.07
C GLY A 29 9.86 -4.99 -21.70
N THR A 30 9.59 -5.57 -20.53
CA THR A 30 8.27 -5.99 -20.06
C THR A 30 7.25 -4.83 -20.04
N LEU A 31 7.69 -3.58 -19.87
CA LEU A 31 6.79 -2.42 -19.96
C LEU A 31 6.07 -2.29 -21.30
N LEU A 32 6.64 -2.82 -22.40
CA LEU A 32 6.04 -2.78 -23.73
C LEU A 32 4.85 -3.75 -23.87
N ASP A 33 4.69 -4.67 -22.92
CA ASP A 33 3.61 -5.65 -22.89
C ASP A 33 2.41 -5.19 -22.05
N PHE A 34 2.52 -4.07 -21.33
CA PHE A 34 1.52 -3.60 -20.36
C PHE A 34 0.90 -2.26 -20.73
N GLU A 35 -0.36 -2.06 -20.32
CA GLU A 35 -0.94 -0.72 -20.16
C GLU A 35 -0.75 -0.29 -18.70
N LEU A 36 0.32 0.47 -18.44
CA LEU A 36 0.75 0.76 -17.07
C LEU A 36 0.05 1.98 -16.48
N THR A 37 -0.57 1.82 -15.31
CA THR A 37 -1.11 2.92 -14.48
C THR A 37 -0.25 3.11 -13.23
N LYS A 38 0.30 4.31 -13.02
CA LYS A 38 1.02 4.67 -11.79
C LYS A 38 0.11 5.47 -10.86
N ASP A 39 0.04 5.08 -9.59
CA ASP A 39 -0.75 5.80 -8.58
C ASP A 39 -0.32 5.43 -7.15
N THR A 40 -1.01 5.96 -6.14
CA THR A 40 -0.85 5.55 -4.73
C THR A 40 -1.42 4.14 -4.48
N PRO A 41 -0.91 3.39 -3.47
CA PRO A 41 -1.39 2.03 -3.17
C PRO A 41 -2.90 1.95 -2.91
N GLU A 42 -3.48 2.97 -2.27
CA GLU A 42 -4.92 3.04 -2.00
C GLU A 42 -5.71 3.10 -3.31
N LYS A 43 -5.38 4.04 -4.20
CA LYS A 43 -6.08 4.20 -5.48
C LYS A 43 -5.89 2.99 -6.39
N LEU A 44 -4.71 2.36 -6.38
CA LEU A 44 -4.46 1.12 -7.13
C LEU A 44 -5.30 -0.03 -6.59
N SER A 45 -5.45 -0.16 -5.26
CA SER A 45 -6.31 -1.18 -4.65
C SER A 45 -7.77 -0.99 -5.08
N GLU A 46 -8.28 0.24 -5.01
CA GLU A 46 -9.65 0.56 -5.45
C GLU A 46 -9.87 0.27 -6.95
N LYS A 47 -8.91 0.66 -7.79
CA LYS A 47 -8.95 0.38 -9.23
C LYS A 47 -8.93 -1.11 -9.54
N LEU A 48 -8.15 -1.90 -8.79
CA LEU A 48 -8.10 -3.35 -8.97
C LEU A 48 -9.43 -4.00 -8.59
N VAL A 49 -9.96 -3.68 -7.41
CA VAL A 49 -11.23 -4.25 -6.91
C VAL A 49 -12.40 -3.89 -7.84
N ARG A 50 -12.44 -2.68 -8.40
CA ARG A 50 -13.53 -2.25 -9.29
C ARG A 50 -13.38 -2.72 -10.75
N GLY A 51 -12.32 -3.47 -11.08
CA GLY A 51 -12.07 -3.98 -12.43
C GLY A 51 -11.50 -2.96 -13.43
N ASP A 52 -10.93 -1.84 -12.95
CA ASP A 52 -10.23 -0.87 -13.78
C ASP A 52 -8.77 -1.26 -14.06
N LEU A 53 -8.22 -2.17 -13.26
CA LEU A 53 -6.94 -2.83 -13.49
C LEU A 53 -7.16 -4.34 -13.57
N ASP A 54 -6.36 -5.01 -14.38
CA ASP A 54 -6.38 -6.47 -14.47
C ASP A 54 -5.40 -7.10 -13.47
N ILE A 55 -4.25 -6.43 -13.28
CA ILE A 55 -3.19 -6.87 -12.36
C ILE A 55 -2.66 -5.63 -11.65
N GLY A 56 -2.35 -5.73 -10.36
CA GLY A 56 -1.73 -4.60 -9.68
C GLY A 56 -1.36 -4.91 -8.24
N PRO A 57 -0.55 -4.05 -7.63
CA PRO A 57 -0.31 -4.10 -6.20
C PRO A 57 -1.59 -3.73 -5.46
N ILE A 58 -1.86 -4.46 -4.37
CA ILE A 58 -2.98 -4.23 -3.48
C ILE A 58 -2.46 -4.19 -2.04
N THR A 59 -2.98 -3.28 -1.22
CA THR A 59 -2.62 -3.26 0.20
C THR A 59 -3.14 -4.51 0.90
N LEU A 60 -2.39 -5.08 1.84
CA LEU A 60 -2.75 -6.36 2.48
C LEU A 60 -4.16 -6.36 3.08
N VAL A 61 -4.55 -5.28 3.75
CA VAL A 61 -5.89 -5.14 4.32
C VAL A 61 -6.99 -5.20 3.25
N GLU A 62 -6.77 -4.59 2.09
CA GLU A 62 -7.74 -4.62 0.99
C GLU A 62 -7.76 -5.97 0.28
N PHE A 63 -6.61 -6.64 0.15
CA PHE A 63 -6.55 -8.01 -0.37
C PHE A 63 -7.36 -8.97 0.50
N LEU A 64 -7.16 -8.93 1.82
CA LEU A 64 -7.87 -9.82 2.75
C LEU A 64 -9.39 -9.60 2.75
N LYS A 65 -9.86 -8.37 2.50
CA LYS A 65 -11.30 -8.07 2.37
C LYS A 65 -11.93 -8.65 1.11
N HIS A 66 -11.14 -8.87 0.06
CA HIS A 66 -11.59 -9.34 -1.26
C HIS A 66 -10.89 -10.65 -1.65
N ALA A 67 -10.49 -11.46 -0.66
CA ALA A 67 -9.71 -12.68 -0.88
C ALA A 67 -10.48 -13.74 -1.68
N ASP A 68 -11.81 -13.67 -1.68
CA ASP A 68 -12.68 -14.54 -2.47
C ASP A 68 -12.73 -14.14 -3.96
N GLU A 69 -12.29 -12.93 -4.29
CA GLU A 69 -12.34 -12.34 -5.65
C GLU A 69 -10.96 -12.18 -6.28
N LEU A 70 -9.90 -12.24 -5.47
CA LEU A 70 -8.53 -11.94 -5.87
C LEU A 70 -7.60 -13.13 -5.67
N VAL A 71 -6.66 -13.29 -6.59
CA VAL A 71 -5.56 -14.25 -6.48
C VAL A 71 -4.24 -13.50 -6.34
N ALA A 72 -3.49 -13.83 -5.29
CA ALA A 72 -2.15 -13.27 -5.09
C ALA A 72 -1.13 -13.97 -5.98
N PHE A 73 -0.17 -13.22 -6.51
CA PHE A 73 0.99 -13.82 -7.14
C PHE A 73 1.90 -14.45 -6.08
N PRO A 74 2.42 -15.67 -6.32
CA PRO A 74 3.44 -16.23 -5.46
C PRO A 74 4.76 -15.46 -5.64
N ASP A 75 5.64 -15.57 -4.65
CA ASP A 75 7.05 -15.16 -4.70
C ASP A 75 7.36 -13.66 -4.86
N ILE A 76 6.35 -12.79 -4.89
CA ILE A 76 6.55 -11.33 -4.94
C ILE A 76 5.61 -10.59 -3.99
N ALA A 77 6.17 -9.72 -3.16
CA ALA A 77 5.42 -8.84 -2.27
C ALA A 77 6.25 -7.59 -1.92
N VAL A 78 5.58 -6.58 -1.36
CA VAL A 78 6.22 -5.46 -0.66
C VAL A 78 6.11 -5.72 0.83
N GLY A 79 7.24 -6.01 1.47
CA GLY A 79 7.30 -6.35 2.90
C GLY A 79 8.69 -6.13 3.48
N CYS A 80 8.89 -6.56 4.73
CA CYS A 80 10.16 -6.47 5.43
C CYS A 80 10.30 -7.62 6.45
N ASP A 81 11.55 -7.90 6.83
CA ASP A 81 11.89 -8.69 8.02
C ASP A 81 12.76 -7.80 8.92
N GLY A 82 12.16 -7.26 9.97
CA GLY A 82 12.74 -6.15 10.74
C GLY A 82 12.34 -4.75 10.20
N PRO A 83 13.23 -3.73 10.29
CA PRO A 83 12.88 -2.35 9.96
C PRO A 83 12.55 -2.12 8.47
N VAL A 84 11.37 -1.55 8.18
CA VAL A 84 10.93 -1.21 6.81
C VAL A 84 11.33 0.21 6.37
N MET A 85 11.78 1.04 7.31
CA MET A 85 12.24 2.44 7.14
C MET A 85 11.20 3.46 6.63
N SER A 86 10.15 3.01 5.95
CA SER A 86 9.17 3.86 5.22
C SER A 86 7.74 3.75 5.75
N CYS A 87 7.50 2.94 6.78
CA CYS A 87 6.25 2.90 7.55
C CYS A 87 6.62 3.11 9.01
N VAL A 88 6.32 4.30 9.54
CA VAL A 88 6.81 4.75 10.85
C VAL A 88 5.71 5.45 11.63
N ILE A 89 5.83 5.41 12.96
CA ILE A 89 5.11 6.32 13.86
C ILE A 89 6.09 7.43 14.22
N VAL A 90 5.76 8.67 13.86
CA VAL A 90 6.53 9.84 14.27
C VAL A 90 5.81 10.48 15.45
N SER A 91 6.51 10.67 16.56
CA SER A 91 5.95 11.25 17.77
C SER A 91 6.93 12.22 18.42
N GLN A 92 6.41 13.31 18.97
CA GLN A 92 7.16 14.28 19.79
C GLN A 92 7.20 13.88 21.27
N VAL A 93 6.39 12.88 21.65
CA VAL A 93 6.33 12.31 23.00
C VAL A 93 6.57 10.80 22.93
N PRO A 94 7.03 10.16 24.02
CA PRO A 94 7.00 8.71 24.16
C PRO A 94 5.62 8.11 23.82
N LEU A 95 5.60 6.90 23.22
CA LEU A 95 4.35 6.30 22.71
C LEU A 95 3.35 5.99 23.82
N ASP A 96 3.82 5.71 25.03
CA ASP A 96 3.02 5.46 26.23
C ASP A 96 2.29 6.73 26.74
N GLN A 97 2.65 7.91 26.23
CA GLN A 97 1.98 9.18 26.52
C GLN A 97 0.92 9.56 25.48
N LEU A 98 0.58 8.63 24.56
CA LEU A 98 -0.41 8.89 23.52
C LEU A 98 -1.86 8.53 23.92
N ASP A 99 -2.10 8.06 25.14
CA ASP A 99 -3.46 7.74 25.61
C ASP A 99 -4.35 8.99 25.62
N GLY A 100 -5.50 8.92 24.94
CA GLY A 100 -6.38 10.07 24.71
C GLY A 100 -5.80 11.19 23.82
N ALA A 101 -4.53 11.13 23.44
CA ALA A 101 -3.89 12.12 22.58
C ALA A 101 -4.41 12.02 21.14
N ARG A 102 -4.33 13.12 20.39
CA ARG A 102 -4.70 13.13 18.98
C ARG A 102 -3.57 12.55 18.13
N VAL A 103 -3.87 11.50 17.37
CA VAL A 103 -2.90 10.87 16.45
C VAL A 103 -3.41 10.95 15.01
N ALA A 104 -2.61 11.61 14.17
CA ALA A 104 -2.86 11.73 12.74
C ALA A 104 -2.51 10.42 12.01
N LEU A 105 -3.39 9.96 11.15
CA LEU A 105 -3.20 8.78 10.31
C LEU A 105 -3.12 9.24 8.85
N GLY A 106 -2.00 8.94 8.19
CA GLY A 106 -1.80 9.29 6.78
C GLY A 106 -2.83 8.58 5.89
N SER A 107 -3.51 9.35 5.04
CA SER A 107 -4.56 8.84 4.14
C SER A 107 -4.05 7.84 3.10
N THR A 108 -2.76 7.84 2.77
CA THR A 108 -2.22 7.06 1.64
C THR A 108 -1.92 5.58 1.94
N SER A 109 -2.12 5.11 3.18
CA SER A 109 -1.87 3.71 3.56
C SER A 109 -2.95 3.16 4.50
N ARG A 110 -3.61 2.07 4.08
CA ARG A 110 -4.60 1.35 4.92
C ARG A 110 -3.97 0.30 5.84
N THR A 111 -2.92 -0.38 5.37
CA THR A 111 -2.29 -1.48 6.12
C THR A 111 -1.41 -0.98 7.24
N SER A 112 -0.50 -0.04 6.97
CA SER A 112 0.43 0.48 7.98
C SER A 112 -0.30 1.22 9.11
N VAL A 113 -1.38 1.93 8.77
CA VAL A 113 -2.26 2.58 9.75
C VAL A 113 -2.92 1.55 10.67
N ARG A 114 -3.48 0.47 10.11
CA ARG A 114 -4.12 -0.57 10.92
C ARG A 114 -3.12 -1.28 11.83
N LEU A 115 -1.92 -1.56 11.32
CA LEU A 115 -0.84 -2.15 12.12
C LEU A 115 -0.38 -1.20 13.24
N ALA A 116 -0.23 0.10 12.96
CA ALA A 116 0.15 1.08 13.96
C ALA A 116 -0.89 1.17 15.10
N GLN A 117 -2.19 1.15 14.78
CA GLN A 117 -3.26 1.11 15.78
C GLN A 117 -3.18 -0.15 16.65
N LEU A 118 -2.96 -1.31 16.03
CA LEU A 118 -2.81 -2.58 16.74
C LEU A 118 -1.61 -2.53 17.71
N LEU A 119 -0.46 -2.02 17.27
CA LEU A 119 0.74 -1.94 18.11
C LEU A 119 0.55 -0.94 19.27
N LEU A 120 -0.07 0.21 19.02
CA LEU A 120 -0.38 1.19 20.07
C LEU A 120 -1.34 0.62 21.12
N ALA A 121 -2.37 -0.10 20.71
CA ALA A 121 -3.34 -0.69 21.63
C ALA A 121 -2.76 -1.89 22.39
N GLU A 122 -2.12 -2.84 21.68
CA GLU A 122 -1.77 -4.15 22.26
C GLU A 122 -0.36 -4.21 22.85
N GLN A 123 0.61 -3.51 22.26
CA GLN A 123 1.99 -3.54 22.75
C GLN A 123 2.32 -2.37 23.67
N VAL A 124 1.78 -1.19 23.39
CA VAL A 124 2.02 0.01 24.20
C VAL A 124 0.94 0.19 25.28
N GLY A 125 -0.30 -0.23 25.01
CA GLY A 125 -1.41 -0.15 25.96
C GLY A 125 -2.13 1.20 26.00
N VAL A 126 -2.15 1.93 24.87
CA VAL A 126 -2.77 3.27 24.78
C VAL A 126 -3.94 3.29 23.81
N GLN A 127 -4.91 4.18 24.04
CA GLN A 127 -6.06 4.43 23.17
C GLN A 127 -6.11 5.89 22.70
N PRO A 128 -5.36 6.25 21.64
CA PRO A 128 -5.38 7.59 21.08
C PRO A 128 -6.71 7.93 20.39
N SER A 129 -7.00 9.23 20.30
CA SER A 129 -8.06 9.77 19.44
C SER A 129 -7.55 9.93 18.01
N TYR A 130 -7.82 8.95 17.17
CA TYR A 130 -7.37 8.94 15.77
C TYR A 130 -8.14 9.88 14.86
N TYR A 131 -7.44 10.47 13.88
CA TYR A 131 -8.05 11.16 12.74
C TYR A 131 -7.21 10.97 11.47
N THR A 132 -7.85 10.95 10.30
CA THR A 132 -7.17 10.77 9.01
C THR A 132 -6.90 12.12 8.33
N CYS A 133 -5.71 12.29 7.75
CA CYS A 133 -5.37 13.48 6.95
C CYS A 133 -4.40 13.17 5.80
N PRO A 134 -4.25 14.06 4.81
CA PRO A 134 -3.14 13.99 3.87
C PRO A 134 -1.78 13.94 4.58
N PRO A 135 -0.78 13.21 4.03
CA PRO A 135 0.55 13.12 4.61
C PRO A 135 1.41 14.38 4.34
N ASP A 136 0.79 15.55 4.42
CA ASP A 136 1.46 16.84 4.34
C ASP A 136 1.61 17.37 5.77
N LEU A 137 2.85 17.42 6.24
CA LEU A 137 3.17 18.13 7.47
C LEU A 137 3.29 19.62 7.09
N PRO A 138 2.48 20.52 7.70
CA PRO A 138 2.64 21.95 7.50
C PRO A 138 4.01 22.45 7.98
#